data_AF-A0A090LNX5-F1
#
_entry.id   AF-A0A090LNX5-F1
#
_cell.length_a   1.000
_cell.length_b   1.000
_cell.length_c   1.000
_cell.angle_alpha   90.00
_cell.angle_beta   90.00
_cell.angle_gamma   90.00
#
_symmetry.space_group_name_H-M   'P 1'
#
loop_
_entity.id
_entity.type
_entity.pdbx_description
1 polymer ?
#
loop_
_entity_poly.entity_id
_entity_poly.type
_entity_poly.pdbx_seq_one_letter_code
_entity_poly.pdbx_strand_id
1 'polypeptide(L)'
;MNDTSEIIKKHLTLSHYISANEITTFQRKCIDEIRFKLKDTLELYPDYDTDFSILRWIMGYDYDINVILPKMKTSIESLVALNIKNVKCEAPEEINEYISKHTPAASFFPGGVMGLDKNGNAIIVQPIAKAVPKLLVKTEKASCLHYLSTIEVEMAFKMIREEERKRKSKLGAMVIVDLEGFSTDLLYMPAVKIYLNLLTLLQDLFPDFARTLYIINSPKIITQLLLMVKPVLSKQTREKMKILGDNWKDVLKEELGEENLYPQWGGNKKNVGKYGKINIRPGGVPPDNLKFTEERLNNNYDLKNLAKINIPAGCIKKITIKASKGQQLMWYFTCGKDIDFKVLCNGKTEWPNFRITTEFVPEYGNIVAKENGEYDFIFDNTYGTFFSKNVYYNIYAK
;
A
#
# COMPACT_ATOMS: atom_id res chain seq x y z
N MET A 1 12.20 34.25 -9.95
CA MET A 1 10.99 33.47 -9.56
C MET A 1 10.12 33.05 -10.75
N ASN A 2 10.09 33.77 -11.89
CA ASN A 2 9.26 33.38 -13.05
C ASN A 2 9.80 32.18 -13.86
N ASP A 3 11.12 32.03 -14.00
CA ASP A 3 11.75 31.01 -14.86
C ASP A 3 11.50 29.57 -14.37
N THR A 4 11.72 29.29 -13.08
CA THR A 4 11.46 27.96 -12.49
C THR A 4 9.99 27.53 -12.61
N SER A 5 9.05 28.48 -12.48
CA SER A 5 7.61 28.18 -12.59
C SER A 5 7.21 27.80 -14.02
N GLU A 6 7.73 28.49 -15.03
CA GLU A 6 7.51 28.13 -16.44
C GLU A 6 8.14 26.78 -16.80
N ILE A 7 9.36 26.53 -16.31
CA ILE A 7 10.03 25.24 -16.49
C ILE A 7 9.19 24.11 -15.89
N ILE A 8 8.68 24.26 -14.67
CA ILE A 8 7.82 23.25 -14.03
C ILE A 8 6.55 23.04 -14.86
N LYS A 9 5.84 24.10 -15.24
CA LYS A 9 4.62 23.99 -16.07
C LYS A 9 4.85 23.21 -17.36
N LYS A 10 6.00 23.40 -18.02
CA LYS A 10 6.39 22.62 -19.19
C LYS A 10 6.62 21.14 -18.85
N HIS A 11 7.23 20.83 -17.71
CA HIS A 11 7.49 19.44 -17.31
C HIS A 11 6.24 18.70 -16.83
N LEU A 12 5.21 19.40 -16.34
CA LEU A 12 3.93 18.81 -15.97
C LEU A 12 3.12 18.27 -17.16
N THR A 13 3.48 18.62 -18.39
CA THR A 13 2.82 18.11 -19.61
C THR A 13 3.60 16.99 -20.29
N LEU A 14 4.82 16.67 -19.81
CA LEU A 14 5.65 15.62 -20.38
C LEU A 14 5.16 14.23 -19.96
N SER A 15 5.48 13.23 -20.77
CA SER A 15 5.25 11.82 -20.43
C SER A 15 5.96 11.46 -19.12
N HIS A 16 5.27 10.69 -18.27
CA HIS A 16 5.86 10.09 -17.07
C HIS A 16 6.64 8.81 -17.37
N TYR A 17 6.59 8.31 -18.61
CA TYR A 17 7.26 7.08 -19.04
C TYR A 17 8.30 7.44 -20.08
N ILE A 18 9.51 7.70 -19.57
CA ILE A 18 10.66 8.17 -20.34
C ILE A 18 11.83 7.18 -20.27
N SER A 19 12.67 7.16 -21.29
CA SER A 19 13.94 6.45 -21.29
C SER A 19 15.06 7.28 -20.62
N ALA A 20 16.16 6.61 -20.25
CA ALA A 20 17.25 7.23 -19.50
C ALA A 20 17.91 8.42 -20.26
N ASN A 21 17.91 8.39 -21.59
CA ASN A 21 18.40 9.45 -22.46
C ASN A 21 17.41 10.62 -22.63
N GLU A 22 16.15 10.46 -22.21
CA GLU A 22 15.13 11.52 -22.25
C GLU A 22 15.06 12.33 -20.94
N ILE A 23 15.81 11.91 -19.90
CA ILE A 23 15.89 12.64 -18.64
C ILE A 23 16.49 14.02 -18.89
N THR A 24 15.70 15.06 -18.63
CA THR A 24 16.09 16.44 -18.91
C THR A 24 17.14 16.95 -17.93
N THR A 25 17.87 18.00 -18.29
CA THR A 25 18.80 18.69 -17.38
C THR A 25 18.10 19.21 -16.12
N PHE A 26 16.83 19.62 -16.22
CA PHE A 26 16.04 20.06 -15.07
C PHE A 26 15.73 18.88 -14.14
N GLN A 27 15.23 17.77 -14.69
CA GLN A 27 14.99 16.54 -13.93
C GLN A 27 16.27 16.04 -13.24
N ARG A 28 17.41 16.05 -13.93
CA ARG A 28 18.71 15.68 -13.35
C ARG A 28 19.03 16.52 -12.11
N LYS A 29 18.88 17.85 -12.19
CA LYS A 29 19.09 18.74 -11.03
C LYS A 29 18.17 18.41 -9.86
N CYS A 30 16.89 18.15 -10.11
CA CYS A 30 15.95 17.75 -9.06
C CYS A 30 16.33 16.40 -8.43
N ILE A 31 16.77 15.43 -9.24
CA ILE A 31 17.23 14.13 -8.75
C ILE A 31 18.45 14.31 -7.84
N ASP A 32 19.44 15.09 -8.28
CA ASP A 32 20.67 15.32 -7.53
C ASP A 32 20.39 16.05 -6.20
N GLU A 33 19.45 17.01 -6.20
CA GLU A 33 19.00 17.69 -4.99
C GLU A 33 18.35 16.72 -3.99
N ILE A 34 17.47 15.82 -4.46
CA ILE A 34 16.85 14.80 -3.61
C ILE A 34 17.90 13.85 -3.05
N ARG A 35 18.81 13.35 -3.89
CA ARG A 35 19.92 12.48 -3.45
C ARG A 35 20.76 13.13 -2.36
N PHE A 36 21.11 14.39 -2.54
CA PHE A 36 21.87 15.14 -1.56
C PHE A 36 21.12 15.28 -0.23
N LYS A 37 19.84 15.68 -0.27
CA LYS A 37 19.04 15.96 0.93
C LYS A 37 18.54 14.70 1.65
N LEU A 38 18.41 13.58 0.96
CA LEU A 38 17.93 12.29 1.52
C LEU A 38 19.01 11.21 1.56
N LYS A 39 20.29 11.56 1.45
CA LYS A 39 21.41 10.60 1.40
C LYS A 39 21.30 9.49 2.46
N ASP A 40 21.21 9.85 3.73
CA ASP A 40 21.14 8.87 4.83
C ASP A 40 19.88 8.00 4.77
N THR A 41 18.77 8.54 4.26
CA THR A 41 17.51 7.80 4.10
C THR A 41 17.61 6.80 2.95
N LEU A 42 18.19 7.22 1.82
CA LEU A 42 18.41 6.38 0.64
C LEU A 42 19.35 5.21 0.95
N GLU A 43 20.34 5.40 1.83
CA GLU A 43 21.20 4.32 2.32
C GLU A 43 20.44 3.24 3.11
N LEU A 44 19.31 3.57 3.76
CA LEU A 44 18.48 2.58 4.47
C LEU A 44 17.80 1.58 3.53
N TYR A 45 17.46 2.05 2.31
CA TYR A 45 16.84 1.25 1.27
C TYR A 45 17.29 1.67 -0.15
N PRO A 46 18.45 1.14 -0.62
CA PRO A 46 19.08 1.57 -1.87
C PRO A 46 18.24 1.42 -3.15
N ASP A 47 17.22 0.56 -3.16
CA ASP A 47 16.29 0.41 -4.29
C ASP A 47 15.52 1.72 -4.61
N TYR A 48 15.52 2.68 -3.69
CA TYR A 48 14.96 4.01 -3.90
C TYR A 48 15.96 5.04 -4.46
N ASP A 49 17.26 4.72 -4.52
CA ASP A 49 18.31 5.58 -5.09
C ASP A 49 18.59 5.25 -6.56
N THR A 50 17.53 5.19 -7.38
CA THR A 50 17.67 5.13 -8.84
C THR A 50 17.04 6.37 -9.45
N ASP A 51 17.51 6.77 -10.65
CA ASP A 51 16.93 7.92 -11.35
C ASP A 51 15.41 7.74 -11.53
N PHE A 52 14.97 6.54 -11.94
CA PHE A 52 13.55 6.27 -12.14
C PHE A 52 12.76 6.16 -10.82
N SER A 53 13.35 5.65 -9.74
CA SER A 53 12.74 5.67 -8.41
C SER A 53 12.49 7.11 -7.95
N ILE A 54 13.49 7.99 -8.06
CA ILE A 54 13.38 9.40 -7.65
C ILE A 54 12.44 10.18 -8.59
N LEU A 55 12.47 9.91 -9.90
CA LEU A 55 11.57 10.54 -10.86
C LEU A 55 10.09 10.28 -10.54
N ARG A 56 9.72 9.12 -9.99
CA ARG A 56 8.33 8.86 -9.55
C ARG A 56 7.87 9.84 -8.48
N TRP A 57 8.74 10.19 -7.56
CA TRP A 57 8.45 11.18 -6.52
C TRP A 57 8.34 12.58 -7.11
N ILE A 58 9.32 12.97 -7.94
CA ILE A 58 9.35 14.28 -8.57
C ILE A 58 8.11 14.50 -9.46
N MET A 59 7.80 13.54 -10.33
CA MET A 59 6.63 13.59 -11.20
C MET A 59 5.33 13.43 -10.42
N GLY A 60 5.30 12.59 -9.38
CA GLY A 60 4.11 12.32 -8.57
C GLY A 60 3.64 13.51 -7.72
N TYR A 61 4.56 14.43 -7.39
CA TYR A 61 4.31 15.61 -6.57
C TYR A 61 4.69 16.90 -7.30
N ASP A 62 4.51 16.93 -8.61
CA ASP A 62 4.58 18.14 -9.44
C ASP A 62 5.88 18.96 -9.29
N TYR A 63 7.00 18.25 -9.08
CA TYR A 63 8.34 18.82 -8.88
C TYR A 63 8.49 19.69 -7.62
N ASP A 64 7.55 19.61 -6.66
CA ASP A 64 7.65 20.32 -5.37
C ASP A 64 8.56 19.56 -4.39
N ILE A 65 9.85 19.92 -4.41
CA ILE A 65 10.88 19.30 -3.57
C ILE A 65 10.54 19.41 -2.07
N ASN A 66 9.90 20.49 -1.62
CA ASN A 66 9.58 20.67 -0.20
C ASN A 66 8.50 19.67 0.26
N VAL A 67 7.57 19.30 -0.62
CA VAL A 67 6.57 18.27 -0.36
C VAL A 67 7.16 16.87 -0.49
N ILE A 68 8.06 16.66 -1.47
CA ILE A 68 8.66 15.35 -1.77
C ILE A 68 9.53 14.86 -0.63
N LEU A 69 10.44 15.69 -0.12
CA LEU A 69 11.44 15.28 0.88
C LEU A 69 10.84 14.59 2.11
N PRO A 70 9.88 15.19 2.85
CA PRO A 70 9.29 14.53 4.01
C PRO A 70 8.50 13.27 3.63
N LYS A 71 7.78 13.27 2.51
CA LYS A 71 6.97 12.12 2.08
C LYS A 71 7.82 10.92 1.67
N MET A 72 8.87 11.16 0.87
CA MET A 72 9.80 10.12 0.45
C MET A 72 10.56 9.56 1.64
N LYS A 73 11.00 10.42 2.57
CA LYS A 73 11.64 10.00 3.82
C LYS A 73 10.73 9.08 4.64
N THR A 74 9.52 9.52 4.96
CA THR A 74 8.56 8.72 5.74
C THR A 74 8.20 7.41 5.04
N SER A 75 8.12 7.41 3.71
CA SER A 75 7.79 6.19 2.95
C SER A 75 8.90 5.17 3.00
N ILE A 76 10.15 5.57 2.75
CA ILE A 76 11.31 4.68 2.86
C ILE A 76 11.45 4.14 4.29
N GLU A 77 11.35 5.01 5.29
CA GLU A 77 11.40 4.61 6.70
C GLU A 77 10.27 3.63 7.06
N SER A 78 9.07 3.82 6.52
CA SER A 78 7.95 2.91 6.72
C SER A 78 8.23 1.52 6.15
N LEU A 79 8.78 1.43 4.94
CA LEU A 79 9.13 0.14 4.32
C LEU A 79 10.26 -0.57 5.08
N VAL A 80 11.21 0.20 5.61
CA VAL A 80 12.29 -0.31 6.49
C VAL A 80 11.73 -0.80 7.83
N ALA A 81 10.81 -0.05 8.44
CA ALA A 81 10.14 -0.42 9.68
C ALA A 81 9.35 -1.73 9.55
N LEU A 82 8.67 -1.92 8.42
CA LEU A 82 7.95 -3.17 8.08
C LEU A 82 8.88 -4.32 7.66
N ASN A 83 10.19 -4.11 7.66
CA ASN A 83 11.20 -5.09 7.24
C ASN A 83 11.01 -5.61 5.80
N ILE A 84 10.35 -4.84 4.93
CA ILE A 84 9.99 -5.27 3.57
C ILE A 84 11.24 -5.44 2.70
N LYS A 85 12.29 -4.64 2.94
CA LYS A 85 13.56 -4.74 2.21
C LYS A 85 14.15 -6.16 2.24
N ASN A 86 13.94 -6.89 3.34
CA ASN A 86 14.48 -8.22 3.57
C ASN A 86 13.57 -9.35 3.05
N VAL A 87 12.39 -9.02 2.51
CA VAL A 87 11.54 -9.99 1.82
C VAL A 87 12.19 -10.36 0.49
N LYS A 88 12.39 -11.66 0.29
CA LYS A 88 13.01 -12.25 -0.90
C LYS A 88 11.95 -13.06 -1.65
N CYS A 89 11.50 -12.53 -2.76
CA CYS A 89 10.64 -13.21 -3.73
C CYS A 89 11.23 -12.93 -5.11
N GLU A 90 11.55 -13.98 -5.86
CA GLU A 90 12.19 -13.84 -7.18
C GLU A 90 11.18 -14.00 -8.32
N ALA A 91 10.02 -14.62 -8.03
CA ALA A 91 8.95 -14.85 -8.98
C ALA A 91 7.60 -14.28 -8.49
N PRO A 92 6.69 -13.89 -9.41
CA PRO A 92 5.35 -13.42 -9.07
C PRO A 92 4.60 -14.36 -8.14
N GLU A 93 4.75 -15.67 -8.36
CA GLU A 93 4.08 -16.69 -7.58
C GLU A 93 4.59 -16.76 -6.13
N GLU A 94 5.86 -16.46 -5.89
CA GLU A 94 6.44 -16.43 -4.54
C GLU A 94 5.91 -15.23 -3.75
N ILE A 95 5.68 -14.09 -4.43
CA ILE A 95 5.03 -12.92 -3.83
C ILE A 95 3.62 -13.30 -3.37
N ASN A 96 2.84 -13.91 -4.26
CA ASN A 96 1.45 -14.27 -3.96
C ASN A 96 1.36 -15.35 -2.86
N GLU A 97 2.30 -16.31 -2.85
CA GLU A 97 2.40 -17.32 -1.82
C GLU A 97 2.80 -16.72 -0.46
N TYR A 98 3.79 -15.83 -0.43
CA TYR A 98 4.23 -15.12 0.77
C TYR A 98 3.06 -14.37 1.43
N ILE A 99 2.30 -13.62 0.63
CA ILE A 99 1.12 -12.89 1.12
C ILE A 99 0.04 -13.86 1.60
N SER A 100 -0.25 -14.91 0.83
CA SER A 100 -1.29 -15.89 1.17
C SER A 100 -1.01 -16.66 2.45
N LYS A 101 0.27 -16.84 2.83
CA LYS A 101 0.68 -17.53 4.06
C LYS A 101 0.73 -16.62 5.29
N HIS A 102 0.63 -15.29 5.12
CA HIS A 102 0.77 -14.37 6.24
C HIS A 102 -0.37 -14.47 7.26
N THR A 103 -1.60 -14.70 6.79
CA THR A 103 -2.77 -14.94 7.64
C THR A 103 -3.74 -15.88 6.92
N PRO A 104 -4.47 -16.75 7.62
CA PRO A 104 -5.53 -17.57 7.03
C PRO A 104 -6.58 -16.75 6.25
N ALA A 105 -6.81 -15.48 6.64
CA ALA A 105 -7.73 -14.59 5.95
C ALA A 105 -7.20 -14.08 4.60
N ALA A 106 -5.89 -14.20 4.33
CA ALA A 106 -5.23 -13.58 3.18
C ALA A 106 -5.86 -13.98 1.84
N SER A 107 -6.20 -15.27 1.70
CA SER A 107 -6.81 -15.82 0.48
C SER A 107 -8.15 -15.19 0.11
N PHE A 108 -8.84 -14.56 1.07
CA PHE A 108 -10.13 -13.91 0.88
C PHE A 108 -10.01 -12.40 0.65
N PHE A 109 -8.80 -11.81 0.74
CA PHE A 109 -8.49 -10.50 0.16
C PHE A 109 -8.05 -10.71 -1.29
N PRO A 110 -8.97 -10.56 -2.27
CA PRO A 110 -8.70 -10.92 -3.65
C PRO A 110 -7.56 -10.09 -4.22
N GLY A 111 -6.70 -10.71 -5.02
CA GLY A 111 -5.66 -10.02 -5.76
C GLY A 111 -4.33 -10.76 -5.84
N GLY A 112 -3.40 -10.18 -6.60
CA GLY A 112 -2.05 -10.70 -6.74
C GLY A 112 -1.27 -10.12 -7.91
N VAL A 113 0.03 -10.41 -7.94
CA VAL A 113 0.95 -10.08 -9.03
C VAL A 113 0.93 -11.21 -10.05
N MET A 114 0.52 -10.93 -11.29
CA MET A 114 0.46 -11.95 -12.34
C MET A 114 1.82 -12.18 -13.02
N GLY A 115 2.65 -11.15 -13.09
CA GLY A 115 3.93 -11.20 -13.79
C GLY A 115 4.30 -9.86 -14.40
N LEU A 116 5.03 -9.92 -15.51
CA LEU A 116 5.39 -8.77 -16.32
C LEU A 116 4.61 -8.82 -17.64
N ASP A 117 4.26 -7.67 -18.19
CA ASP A 117 3.74 -7.55 -19.55
C ASP A 117 4.88 -7.64 -20.59
N LYS A 118 4.51 -7.65 -21.88
CA LYS A 118 5.47 -7.68 -23.00
C LYS A 118 6.51 -6.54 -22.99
N ASN A 119 6.22 -5.44 -22.28
CA ASN A 119 7.06 -4.25 -22.16
C ASN A 119 7.87 -4.20 -20.85
N GLY A 120 7.71 -5.19 -19.95
CA GLY A 120 8.36 -5.23 -18.65
C GLY A 120 7.64 -4.49 -17.51
N ASN A 121 6.41 -4.02 -17.71
CA ASN A 121 5.60 -3.47 -16.62
C ASN A 121 5.02 -4.60 -15.77
N ALA A 122 4.88 -4.42 -14.45
CA ALA A 122 4.22 -5.43 -13.63
C ALA A 122 2.71 -5.49 -13.91
N ILE A 123 2.14 -6.68 -14.04
CA ILE A 123 0.71 -6.90 -14.12
C ILE A 123 0.20 -7.24 -12.72
N ILE A 124 -0.65 -6.39 -12.16
CA ILE A 124 -1.34 -6.63 -10.89
C ILE A 124 -2.82 -6.76 -11.16
N VAL A 125 -3.46 -7.79 -10.59
CA VAL A 125 -4.90 -8.00 -10.75
C VAL A 125 -5.59 -7.95 -9.41
N GLN A 126 -6.72 -7.26 -9.37
CA GLN A 126 -7.57 -7.05 -8.22
C GLN A 126 -9.01 -7.43 -8.58
N PRO A 127 -9.41 -8.71 -8.41
CA PRO A 127 -10.79 -9.15 -8.61
C PRO A 127 -11.67 -8.73 -7.42
N ILE A 128 -11.76 -7.42 -7.21
CA ILE A 128 -12.34 -6.80 -6.02
C ILE A 128 -13.82 -7.17 -5.82
N ALA A 129 -14.54 -7.48 -6.90
CA ALA A 129 -15.92 -7.95 -6.82
C ALA A 129 -16.09 -9.31 -6.13
N LYS A 130 -15.01 -10.10 -6.01
CA LYS A 130 -15.03 -11.37 -5.26
C LYS A 130 -14.84 -11.16 -3.76
N ALA A 131 -14.50 -9.96 -3.28
CA ALA A 131 -14.42 -9.68 -1.84
C ALA A 131 -15.81 -9.72 -1.20
N VAL A 132 -15.88 -10.12 0.08
CA VAL A 132 -17.12 -10.08 0.88
C VAL A 132 -16.88 -9.19 2.11
N PRO A 133 -16.88 -7.85 1.95
CA PRO A 133 -16.25 -6.96 2.91
C PRO A 133 -16.89 -6.99 4.31
N LYS A 134 -18.21 -7.13 4.40
CA LYS A 134 -18.95 -7.25 5.67
C LYS A 134 -18.46 -8.41 6.56
N LEU A 135 -17.98 -9.49 5.95
CA LEU A 135 -17.43 -10.64 6.67
C LEU A 135 -15.93 -10.48 6.86
N LEU A 136 -15.21 -10.03 5.84
CA LEU A 136 -13.75 -9.86 5.88
C LEU A 136 -13.26 -8.87 6.93
N VAL A 137 -13.98 -7.77 7.16
CA VAL A 137 -13.56 -6.80 8.19
C VAL A 137 -13.54 -7.40 9.59
N LYS A 138 -14.19 -8.54 9.81
CA LYS A 138 -14.24 -9.26 11.09
C LYS A 138 -13.14 -10.30 11.22
N THR A 139 -12.35 -10.56 10.18
CA THR A 139 -11.36 -11.65 10.19
C THR A 139 -9.97 -11.22 10.61
N GLU A 140 -9.57 -10.00 10.27
CA GLU A 140 -8.23 -9.47 10.52
C GLU A 140 -8.25 -7.98 10.83
N LYS A 141 -7.19 -7.51 11.50
CA LYS A 141 -6.99 -6.08 11.81
C LYS A 141 -6.69 -5.27 10.53
N ALA A 142 -7.15 -4.02 10.48
CA ALA A 142 -6.99 -3.17 9.31
C ALA A 142 -5.50 -2.95 8.91
N SER A 143 -4.60 -2.90 9.91
CA SER A 143 -3.16 -2.81 9.69
C SER A 143 -2.57 -4.02 8.94
N CYS A 144 -3.18 -5.21 9.08
CA CYS A 144 -2.77 -6.39 8.33
C CYS A 144 -3.01 -6.18 6.82
N LEU A 145 -4.19 -5.68 6.43
CA LEU A 145 -4.49 -5.38 5.03
C LEU A 145 -3.52 -4.33 4.45
N HIS A 146 -3.20 -3.28 5.23
CA HIS A 146 -2.20 -2.28 4.85
C HIS A 146 -0.82 -2.91 4.61
N TYR A 147 -0.37 -3.76 5.53
CA TYR A 147 0.90 -4.48 5.42
C TYR A 147 0.96 -5.38 4.18
N LEU A 148 -0.05 -6.25 3.98
CA LEU A 148 -0.10 -7.18 2.84
C LEU A 148 -0.09 -6.43 1.50
N SER A 149 -0.88 -5.36 1.40
CA SER A 149 -0.96 -4.55 0.17
C SER A 149 0.35 -3.78 -0.08
N THR A 150 1.01 -3.30 0.98
CA THR A 150 2.30 -2.61 0.86
C THR A 150 3.39 -3.56 0.35
N ILE A 151 3.43 -4.80 0.86
CA ILE A 151 4.35 -5.83 0.35
C ILE A 151 4.06 -6.18 -1.11
N GLU A 152 2.79 -6.38 -1.46
CA GLU A 152 2.41 -6.72 -2.83
C GLU A 152 2.92 -5.69 -3.83
N VAL A 153 2.69 -4.41 -3.55
CA VAL A 153 3.13 -3.31 -4.41
C VAL A 153 4.65 -3.19 -4.41
N GLU A 154 5.31 -3.26 -3.25
CA GLU A 154 6.77 -3.12 -3.19
C GLU A 154 7.53 -4.27 -3.86
N MET A 155 7.03 -5.51 -3.75
CA MET A 155 7.61 -6.64 -4.48
C MET A 155 7.39 -6.52 -5.99
N ALA A 156 6.24 -6.02 -6.43
CA ALA A 156 6.05 -5.67 -7.83
C ALA A 156 7.04 -4.57 -8.28
N PHE A 157 7.34 -3.58 -7.43
CA PHE A 157 8.36 -2.57 -7.71
C PHE A 157 9.78 -3.12 -7.78
N LYS A 158 10.13 -4.14 -6.99
CA LYS A 158 11.42 -4.83 -7.13
C LYS A 158 11.55 -5.45 -8.53
N MET A 159 10.50 -6.12 -9.03
CA MET A 159 10.48 -6.64 -10.39
C MET A 159 10.57 -5.52 -11.44
N ILE A 160 9.81 -4.43 -11.26
CA ILE A 160 9.84 -3.26 -12.14
C ILE A 160 11.27 -2.70 -12.21
N ARG A 161 11.91 -2.42 -11.07
CA ARG A 161 13.27 -1.83 -11.02
C ARG A 161 14.33 -2.72 -11.67
N GLU A 162 14.18 -4.04 -11.58
CA GLU A 162 15.01 -4.99 -12.34
C GLU A 162 14.85 -4.79 -13.84
N GLU A 163 13.62 -4.73 -14.34
CA GLU A 163 13.34 -4.48 -15.77
C GLU A 163 13.77 -3.08 -16.23
N GLU A 164 13.64 -2.06 -15.39
CA GLU A 164 14.12 -0.70 -15.68
C GLU A 164 15.63 -0.68 -15.91
N ARG A 165 16.40 -1.45 -15.12
CA ARG A 165 17.86 -1.56 -15.29
C ARG A 165 18.24 -2.19 -16.62
N LYS A 166 17.47 -3.18 -17.08
CA LYS A 166 17.70 -3.85 -18.38
C LYS A 166 17.29 -2.97 -19.55
N ARG A 167 16.10 -2.37 -19.47
CA ARG A 167 15.46 -1.64 -20.57
C ARG A 167 15.89 -0.18 -20.67
N LYS A 168 16.51 0.36 -19.61
CA LYS A 168 16.91 1.77 -19.49
C LYS A 168 15.74 2.73 -19.69
N SER A 169 14.55 2.33 -19.23
CA SER A 169 13.33 3.12 -19.31
C SER A 169 12.51 3.01 -18.04
N LYS A 170 11.79 4.09 -17.70
CA LYS A 170 10.87 4.11 -16.58
C LYS A 170 9.63 3.26 -16.88
N LEU A 171 9.37 2.32 -15.99
CA LEU A 171 8.26 1.36 -16.06
C LEU A 171 7.27 1.59 -14.91
N GLY A 172 6.18 0.85 -14.90
CA GLY A 172 5.18 0.94 -13.85
C GLY A 172 4.36 -0.34 -13.76
N ALA A 173 3.15 -0.23 -13.21
CA ALA A 173 2.21 -1.34 -13.17
C ALA A 173 1.00 -1.14 -14.08
N MET A 174 0.60 -2.23 -14.73
CA MET A 174 -0.67 -2.38 -15.41
C MET A 174 -1.63 -3.06 -14.42
N VAL A 175 -2.55 -2.28 -13.87
CA VAL A 175 -3.48 -2.75 -12.83
C VAL A 175 -4.81 -3.14 -13.49
N ILE A 176 -5.24 -4.38 -13.31
CA ILE A 176 -6.55 -4.87 -13.77
C ILE A 176 -7.47 -4.93 -12.56
N VAL A 177 -8.50 -4.09 -12.54
CA VAL A 177 -9.58 -4.13 -11.56
C VAL A 177 -10.75 -4.87 -12.19
N ASP A 178 -11.02 -6.07 -11.68
CA ASP A 178 -12.06 -6.94 -12.20
C ASP A 178 -13.30 -6.88 -11.31
N LEU A 179 -14.39 -6.39 -11.90
CA LEU A 179 -15.68 -6.19 -11.25
C LEU A 179 -16.70 -7.29 -11.57
N GLU A 180 -16.27 -8.41 -12.14
CA GLU A 180 -17.16 -9.53 -12.43
C GLU A 180 -17.79 -10.11 -11.16
N GLY A 181 -19.12 -10.13 -11.13
CA GLY A 181 -19.88 -10.57 -9.95
C GLY A 181 -20.07 -9.46 -8.93
N PHE A 182 -19.95 -8.18 -9.34
CA PHE A 182 -20.23 -7.04 -8.49
C PHE A 182 -21.53 -7.22 -7.70
N SER A 183 -21.46 -6.94 -6.40
CA SER A 183 -22.62 -6.88 -5.50
C SER A 183 -22.61 -5.57 -4.71
N THR A 184 -23.78 -5.12 -4.28
CA THR A 184 -23.90 -3.92 -3.44
C THR A 184 -23.27 -4.08 -2.05
N ASP A 185 -22.85 -5.29 -1.66
CA ASP A 185 -22.10 -5.51 -0.42
C ASP A 185 -20.73 -4.83 -0.43
N LEU A 186 -20.17 -4.56 -1.62
CA LEU A 186 -18.96 -3.73 -1.76
C LEU A 186 -19.17 -2.28 -1.32
N LEU A 187 -20.43 -1.82 -1.23
CA LEU A 187 -20.80 -0.48 -0.75
C LEU A 187 -20.93 -0.40 0.78
N TYR A 188 -20.54 -1.45 1.52
CA TYR A 188 -20.55 -1.43 2.97
C TYR A 188 -19.58 -0.38 3.52
N MET A 189 -20.12 0.75 3.95
CA MET A 189 -19.34 1.96 4.27
C MET A 189 -18.16 1.76 5.24
N PRO A 190 -18.25 0.95 6.30
CA PRO A 190 -17.10 0.69 7.16
C PRO A 190 -15.93 0.05 6.40
N ALA A 191 -16.20 -0.91 5.52
CA ALA A 191 -15.16 -1.49 4.66
C ALA A 191 -14.68 -0.51 3.59
N VAL A 192 -15.58 0.28 2.98
CA VAL A 192 -15.20 1.33 2.03
C VAL A 192 -14.19 2.29 2.66
N LYS A 193 -14.40 2.73 3.90
CA LYS A 193 -13.44 3.60 4.62
C LYS A 193 -12.06 2.94 4.79
N ILE A 194 -12.01 1.65 5.11
CA ILE A 194 -10.75 0.90 5.18
C ILE A 194 -10.04 0.91 3.83
N TYR A 195 -10.75 0.65 2.72
CA TYR A 195 -10.17 0.71 1.37
C TYR A 195 -9.74 2.13 0.97
N LEU A 196 -10.48 3.18 1.35
CA LEU A 196 -10.08 4.57 1.09
C LEU A 196 -8.78 4.94 1.84
N ASN A 197 -8.64 4.49 3.08
CA ASN A 197 -7.42 4.66 3.86
C ASN A 197 -6.25 3.89 3.22
N LEU A 198 -6.50 2.65 2.76
CA LEU A 198 -5.51 1.86 2.03
C LEU A 198 -5.07 2.53 0.72
N LEU A 199 -6.00 3.04 -0.09
CA LEU A 199 -5.69 3.74 -1.35
C LEU A 199 -4.89 5.02 -1.10
N THR A 200 -5.20 5.74 -0.02
CA THR A 200 -4.41 6.90 0.41
C THR A 200 -2.98 6.47 0.75
N LEU A 201 -2.84 5.45 1.60
CA LEU A 201 -1.55 4.89 2.00
C LEU A 201 -0.71 4.45 0.80
N LEU A 202 -1.27 3.68 -0.12
CA LEU A 202 -0.53 3.16 -1.27
C LEU A 202 -0.05 4.28 -2.20
N GLN A 203 -0.83 5.35 -2.39
CA GLN A 203 -0.41 6.49 -3.20
C GLN A 203 0.65 7.36 -2.50
N ASP A 204 0.58 7.46 -1.17
CA ASP A 204 1.62 8.14 -0.40
C ASP A 204 2.95 7.38 -0.45
N LEU A 205 2.91 6.05 -0.29
CA LEU A 205 4.10 5.18 -0.31
C LEU A 205 4.69 5.00 -1.72
N PHE A 206 3.82 4.97 -2.73
CA PHE A 206 4.19 4.61 -4.10
C PHE A 206 3.60 5.61 -5.11
N PRO A 207 4.12 6.85 -5.14
CA PRO A 207 3.66 7.84 -6.11
C PRO A 207 3.95 7.38 -7.54
N ASP A 208 3.09 7.79 -8.47
CA ASP A 208 3.23 7.50 -9.90
C ASP A 208 3.42 6.00 -10.26
N PHE A 209 2.88 5.10 -9.43
CA PHE A 209 3.03 3.66 -9.58
C PHE A 209 2.31 3.09 -10.82
N ALA A 210 1.01 3.36 -10.94
CA ALA A 210 0.21 2.80 -12.01
C ALA A 210 0.58 3.47 -13.35
N ARG A 211 0.72 2.66 -14.40
CA ARG A 211 0.83 3.09 -15.80
C ARG A 211 -0.52 3.13 -16.47
N THR A 212 -1.32 2.10 -16.27
CA THR A 212 -2.74 2.08 -16.66
C THR A 212 -3.51 1.30 -15.61
N LEU A 213 -4.73 1.77 -15.30
CA LEU A 213 -5.70 1.01 -14.50
C LEU A 213 -6.86 0.61 -15.41
N TYR A 214 -6.92 -0.65 -15.81
CA TYR A 214 -8.03 -1.20 -16.57
C TYR A 214 -9.15 -1.63 -15.64
N ILE A 215 -10.34 -1.07 -15.83
CA ILE A 215 -11.56 -1.53 -15.17
C ILE A 215 -12.31 -2.40 -16.17
N ILE A 216 -12.44 -3.68 -15.85
CA ILE A 216 -13.12 -4.68 -16.69
C ILE A 216 -14.38 -5.19 -16.00
N ASN A 217 -15.28 -5.80 -16.78
CA ASN A 217 -16.56 -6.32 -16.29
C ASN A 217 -17.35 -5.26 -15.50
N SER A 218 -17.30 -4.02 -15.99
CA SER A 218 -17.82 -2.85 -15.30
C SER A 218 -19.35 -2.92 -15.11
N PRO A 219 -19.88 -2.79 -13.88
CA PRO A 219 -21.31 -2.76 -13.64
C PRO A 219 -21.93 -1.44 -14.14
N LYS A 220 -23.25 -1.42 -14.32
CA LYS A 220 -24.00 -0.21 -14.70
C LYS A 220 -23.82 0.97 -13.73
N ILE A 221 -23.48 0.69 -12.46
CA ILE A 221 -23.27 1.70 -11.41
C ILE A 221 -21.81 2.12 -11.22
N ILE A 222 -20.93 1.87 -12.19
CA ILE A 222 -19.50 2.19 -12.08
C ILE A 222 -19.25 3.66 -11.75
N THR A 223 -20.04 4.57 -12.32
CA THR A 223 -19.90 6.01 -12.07
C THR A 223 -20.04 6.33 -10.57
N GLN A 224 -20.99 5.69 -9.88
CA GLN A 224 -21.18 5.86 -8.43
C GLN A 224 -20.00 5.30 -7.64
N LEU A 225 -19.45 4.15 -8.03
CA LEU A 225 -18.26 3.57 -7.41
C LEU A 225 -17.05 4.51 -7.55
N LEU A 226 -16.86 5.08 -8.75
CA LEU A 226 -15.79 6.02 -9.01
C LEU A 226 -15.93 7.31 -8.19
N LEU A 227 -17.16 7.80 -7.99
CA LEU A 227 -17.41 8.95 -7.12
C LEU A 227 -17.01 8.70 -5.66
N MET A 228 -17.12 7.46 -5.16
CA MET A 228 -16.72 7.12 -3.79
C MET A 228 -15.20 7.14 -3.60
N VAL A 229 -14.43 6.69 -4.60
CA VAL A 229 -12.95 6.63 -4.51
C VAL A 229 -12.27 7.92 -4.99
N LYS A 230 -12.93 8.72 -5.84
CA LYS A 230 -12.40 9.96 -6.40
C LYS A 230 -11.74 10.91 -5.38
N PRO A 231 -12.26 11.10 -4.14
CA PRO A 231 -11.65 12.02 -3.17
C PRO A 231 -10.24 11.64 -2.73
N VAL A 232 -9.88 10.36 -2.78
CA VAL A 232 -8.55 9.88 -2.36
C VAL A 232 -7.60 9.65 -3.54
N LEU A 233 -8.11 9.56 -4.77
CA LEU A 233 -7.27 9.30 -5.95
C LEU A 233 -6.56 10.57 -6.44
N SER A 234 -5.25 10.46 -6.65
CA SER A 234 -4.44 11.52 -7.28
C SER A 234 -4.98 11.85 -8.68
N LYS A 235 -4.66 13.05 -9.18
CA LYS A 235 -5.04 13.45 -10.56
C LYS A 235 -4.48 12.45 -11.58
N GLN A 236 -3.22 12.06 -11.42
CA GLN A 236 -2.51 11.15 -12.31
C GLN A 236 -3.15 9.76 -12.33
N THR A 237 -3.52 9.20 -11.17
CA THR A 237 -4.18 7.90 -11.10
C THR A 237 -5.53 7.92 -11.82
N ARG A 238 -6.28 9.03 -11.70
CA ARG A 238 -7.57 9.19 -12.40
C ARG A 238 -7.42 9.27 -13.92
N GLU A 239 -6.39 9.96 -14.40
CA GLU A 239 -6.12 10.11 -15.84
C GLU A 239 -5.66 8.80 -16.50
N LYS A 240 -5.10 7.87 -15.72
CA LYS A 240 -4.62 6.56 -16.20
C LYS A 240 -5.68 5.46 -16.16
N MET A 241 -6.90 5.79 -15.73
CA MET A 241 -8.00 4.85 -15.61
C MET A 241 -8.70 4.65 -16.97
N LYS A 242 -8.83 3.40 -17.40
CA LYS A 242 -9.53 3.00 -18.62
C LYS A 242 -10.64 2.02 -18.27
N ILE A 243 -11.90 2.44 -18.43
CA ILE A 243 -13.05 1.53 -18.33
C ILE A 243 -13.21 0.83 -19.68
N LEU A 244 -13.07 -0.49 -19.70
CA LEU A 244 -13.16 -1.28 -20.93
C LEU A 244 -14.58 -1.84 -21.12
N GLY A 245 -14.99 -1.94 -22.39
CA GLY A 245 -16.26 -2.56 -22.79
C GLY A 245 -16.15 -4.07 -22.96
N ASP A 246 -17.09 -4.67 -23.70
CA ASP A 246 -17.18 -6.13 -23.86
C ASP A 246 -15.96 -6.77 -24.54
N ASN A 247 -15.21 -6.00 -25.33
CA ASN A 247 -13.96 -6.42 -25.98
C ASN A 247 -12.73 -6.35 -25.07
N TRP A 248 -12.91 -6.22 -23.74
CA TRP A 248 -11.80 -6.03 -22.80
C TRP A 248 -10.72 -7.12 -22.90
N LYS A 249 -11.09 -8.37 -23.21
CA LYS A 249 -10.11 -9.47 -23.39
C LYS A 249 -9.17 -9.20 -24.56
N ASP A 250 -9.68 -8.68 -25.67
CA ASP A 250 -8.87 -8.36 -26.85
C ASP A 250 -7.94 -7.20 -26.56
N VAL A 251 -8.44 -6.16 -25.90
CA VAL A 251 -7.64 -5.01 -25.45
C VAL A 251 -6.52 -5.45 -24.50
N LEU A 252 -6.81 -6.29 -23.50
CA LEU A 252 -5.79 -6.76 -22.56
C LEU A 252 -4.73 -7.62 -23.24
N LYS A 253 -5.12 -8.54 -24.14
CA LYS A 253 -4.16 -9.34 -24.92
C LYS A 253 -3.25 -8.45 -25.76
N GLU A 254 -3.82 -7.48 -26.47
CA GLU A 254 -3.08 -6.55 -27.31
C GLU A 254 -2.10 -5.72 -26.47
N GLU A 255 -2.55 -5.15 -25.36
CA GLU A 255 -1.74 -4.23 -24.56
C GLU A 255 -0.68 -4.96 -23.72
N LEU A 256 -1.01 -6.12 -23.14
CA LEU A 256 -0.19 -6.79 -22.13
C LEU A 256 0.58 -8.02 -22.65
N GLY A 257 0.17 -8.57 -23.79
CA GLY A 257 0.68 -9.84 -24.32
C GLY A 257 -0.13 -11.03 -23.80
N GLU A 258 -0.62 -11.86 -24.72
CA GLU A 258 -1.51 -12.99 -24.43
C GLU A 258 -0.84 -14.04 -23.52
N GLU A 259 0.45 -14.27 -23.70
CA GLU A 259 1.28 -15.20 -22.92
C GLU A 259 1.50 -14.77 -21.47
N ASN A 260 1.24 -13.50 -21.16
CA ASN A 260 1.42 -12.92 -19.82
C ASN A 260 0.12 -12.94 -19.00
N LEU A 261 -1.01 -13.29 -19.62
CA LEU A 261 -2.34 -13.28 -19.01
C LEU A 261 -2.88 -14.69 -18.78
N TYR A 262 -3.46 -14.97 -17.61
CA TYR A 262 -4.16 -16.23 -17.37
C TYR A 262 -5.44 -16.34 -18.23
N PRO A 263 -5.92 -17.56 -18.56
CA PRO A 263 -7.09 -17.76 -19.42
C PRO A 263 -8.35 -17.01 -19.01
N GLN A 264 -8.61 -16.88 -17.71
CA GLN A 264 -9.78 -16.13 -17.22
C GLN A 264 -9.74 -14.63 -17.56
N TRP A 265 -8.55 -14.05 -17.77
CA TRP A 265 -8.36 -12.67 -18.24
C TRP A 265 -8.01 -12.57 -19.73
N GLY A 266 -8.25 -13.64 -20.49
CA GLY A 266 -8.17 -13.64 -21.95
C GLY A 266 -6.85 -14.12 -22.55
N GLY A 267 -5.87 -14.54 -21.74
CA GLY A 267 -4.58 -15.00 -22.24
C GLY A 267 -4.40 -16.52 -22.28
N ASN A 268 -3.14 -16.97 -22.39
CA ASN A 268 -2.75 -18.38 -22.43
C ASN A 268 -1.62 -18.74 -21.43
N LYS A 269 -1.32 -17.85 -20.48
CA LYS A 269 -0.33 -18.08 -19.42
C LYS A 269 -0.63 -19.39 -18.69
N LYS A 270 0.36 -20.29 -18.68
CA LYS A 270 0.28 -21.58 -17.99
C LYS A 270 0.58 -21.42 -16.50
N ASN A 271 -0.06 -22.25 -15.68
CA ASN A 271 0.29 -22.37 -14.27
C ASN A 271 1.69 -22.99 -14.14
N VAL A 272 2.50 -22.45 -13.23
CA VAL A 272 3.82 -23.01 -12.92
C VAL A 272 3.64 -24.26 -12.05
N GLY A 273 4.31 -25.37 -12.42
CA GLY A 273 4.02 -26.73 -11.92
C GLY A 273 4.00 -26.92 -10.40
N LYS A 274 4.83 -26.19 -9.61
CA LYS A 274 4.79 -26.27 -8.14
C LYS A 274 3.49 -25.71 -7.53
N TYR A 275 2.77 -24.84 -8.26
CA TYR A 275 1.57 -24.18 -7.80
C TYR A 275 0.27 -24.83 -8.32
N GLY A 276 0.32 -25.55 -9.44
CA GLY A 276 -0.78 -26.38 -9.98
C GLY A 276 -2.10 -25.66 -10.34
N LYS A 277 -2.28 -24.40 -9.92
CA LYS A 277 -3.45 -23.54 -10.12
C LYS A 277 -3.02 -22.07 -10.27
N ILE A 278 -3.95 -21.23 -10.70
CA ILE A 278 -3.76 -19.78 -10.77
C ILE A 278 -3.42 -19.27 -9.38
N ASN A 279 -2.24 -18.67 -9.25
CA ASN A 279 -1.74 -18.16 -7.98
C ASN A 279 -2.14 -16.69 -7.78
N ILE A 280 -3.43 -16.40 -7.91
CA ILE A 280 -4.05 -15.11 -7.59
C ILE A 280 -5.10 -15.39 -6.53
N ARG A 281 -5.12 -14.60 -5.46
CA ARG A 281 -6.03 -14.85 -4.34
C ARG A 281 -7.48 -14.67 -4.82
N PRO A 282 -8.34 -15.69 -4.68
CA PRO A 282 -9.64 -15.72 -5.35
C PRO A 282 -10.69 -14.85 -4.68
N GLY A 283 -10.48 -14.41 -3.42
CA GLY A 283 -11.53 -13.79 -2.63
C GLY A 283 -12.53 -14.83 -2.13
N GLY A 284 -13.80 -14.46 -2.11
CA GLY A 284 -14.91 -15.31 -1.68
C GLY A 284 -15.32 -15.08 -0.22
N VAL A 285 -16.26 -15.92 0.24
CA VAL A 285 -16.78 -15.87 1.60
C VAL A 285 -15.74 -16.47 2.56
N PRO A 286 -15.20 -15.71 3.53
CA PRO A 286 -14.32 -16.27 4.54
C PRO A 286 -15.11 -17.23 5.45
N PRO A 287 -14.56 -18.40 5.81
CA PRO A 287 -15.15 -19.31 6.79
C PRO A 287 -15.38 -18.63 8.14
N ASP A 288 -16.44 -19.04 8.86
CA ASP A 288 -16.81 -18.41 10.13
C ASP A 288 -15.75 -18.55 11.23
N ASN A 289 -14.96 -19.62 11.23
CA ASN A 289 -13.85 -19.81 12.17
C ASN A 289 -12.70 -18.80 11.94
N LEU A 290 -12.70 -18.08 10.83
CA LEU A 290 -11.77 -16.97 10.57
C LEU A 290 -12.23 -15.64 11.16
N LYS A 291 -13.40 -15.55 11.80
CA LYS A 291 -13.75 -14.36 12.59
C LYS A 291 -12.83 -14.22 13.79
N PHE A 292 -12.40 -13.00 14.07
CA PHE A 292 -11.57 -12.69 15.22
C PHE A 292 -12.29 -13.06 16.52
N THR A 293 -11.55 -13.70 17.42
CA THR A 293 -11.93 -13.98 18.80
C THR A 293 -10.75 -13.59 19.70
N GLU A 294 -11.03 -13.24 20.96
CA GLU A 294 -9.98 -12.88 21.92
C GLU A 294 -8.96 -14.01 22.15
N GLU A 295 -9.34 -15.27 21.88
CA GLU A 295 -8.42 -16.43 21.94
C GLU A 295 -7.17 -16.23 21.07
N ARG A 296 -7.29 -15.52 19.93
CA ARG A 296 -6.14 -15.23 19.04
C ARG A 296 -5.08 -14.36 19.67
N LEU A 297 -5.43 -13.64 20.73
CA LEU A 297 -4.50 -12.81 21.48
C LEU A 297 -3.59 -13.67 22.38
N ASN A 298 -3.90 -14.97 22.55
CA ASN A 298 -3.12 -15.95 23.32
C ASN A 298 -2.78 -15.47 24.74
N ASN A 299 -3.71 -14.77 25.40
CA ASN A 299 -3.54 -14.16 26.73
C ASN A 299 -2.31 -13.24 26.86
N ASN A 300 -1.83 -12.68 25.75
CA ASN A 300 -0.69 -11.76 25.77
C ASN A 300 -1.06 -10.38 26.34
N TYR A 301 -2.34 -10.03 26.46
CA TYR A 301 -2.75 -8.68 26.88
C TYR A 301 -3.72 -8.75 28.05
N ASP A 302 -3.57 -7.83 29.01
CA ASP A 302 -4.55 -7.66 30.09
C ASP A 302 -5.76 -6.84 29.57
N LEU A 303 -6.78 -7.55 29.11
CA LEU A 303 -8.01 -6.96 28.60
C LEU A 303 -8.96 -6.49 29.71
N LYS A 304 -8.72 -6.89 30.97
CA LYS A 304 -9.58 -6.50 32.10
C LYS A 304 -9.21 -5.11 32.62
N ASN A 305 -7.94 -4.72 32.49
CA ASN A 305 -7.42 -3.45 33.00
C ASN A 305 -6.81 -2.58 31.89
N LEU A 306 -7.61 -2.24 30.88
CA LEU A 306 -7.18 -1.32 29.82
C LEU A 306 -7.08 0.12 30.35
N ALA A 307 -5.92 0.75 30.12
CA ALA A 307 -5.76 2.18 30.33
C ALA A 307 -6.58 2.96 29.30
N LYS A 308 -7.03 4.16 29.65
CA LYS A 308 -7.81 5.04 28.76
C LYS A 308 -7.07 6.34 28.50
N ILE A 309 -6.98 6.72 27.24
CA ILE A 309 -6.52 8.05 26.84
C ILE A 309 -7.55 8.72 25.93
N ASN A 310 -7.83 10.00 26.18
CA ASN A 310 -8.66 10.83 25.31
C ASN A 310 -7.76 11.66 24.39
N ILE A 311 -8.08 11.66 23.10
CA ILE A 311 -7.35 12.36 22.05
C ILE A 311 -8.32 13.35 21.39
N PRO A 312 -8.28 14.64 21.77
CA PRO A 312 -9.12 15.65 21.15
C PRO A 312 -8.93 15.74 19.63
N ALA A 313 -9.90 16.33 18.93
CA ALA A 313 -9.76 16.69 17.53
C ALA A 313 -8.56 17.64 17.35
N GLY A 314 -7.78 17.46 16.28
CA GLY A 314 -6.58 18.27 16.02
C GLY A 314 -5.37 17.94 16.89
N CYS A 315 -5.45 16.93 17.77
CA CYS A 315 -4.40 16.64 18.76
C CYS A 315 -3.69 15.30 18.53
N ILE A 316 -2.47 15.23 19.07
CA ILE A 316 -1.67 14.02 19.17
C ILE A 316 -1.51 13.66 20.66
N LYS A 317 -1.56 12.37 20.97
CA LYS A 317 -1.17 11.84 22.27
C LYS A 317 -0.13 10.73 22.11
N LYS A 318 0.79 10.65 23.06
CA LYS A 318 1.87 9.65 23.07
C LYS A 318 1.91 8.89 24.38
N ILE A 319 2.27 7.62 24.29
CA ILE A 319 2.59 6.74 25.41
C ILE A 319 4.01 6.27 25.21
N THR A 320 4.88 6.57 26.17
CA THR A 320 6.32 6.30 26.07
C THR A 320 6.68 5.08 26.89
N ILE A 321 7.32 4.09 26.27
CA ILE A 321 7.83 2.88 26.93
C ILE A 321 9.35 2.83 26.77
N LYS A 322 10.07 2.66 27.88
CA LYS A 322 11.52 2.39 27.85
C LYS A 322 11.75 0.92 27.53
N ALA A 323 12.60 0.64 26.55
CA ALA A 323 12.98 -0.72 26.21
C ALA A 323 14.48 -0.79 25.87
N SER A 324 15.09 -1.90 26.28
CA SER A 324 16.42 -2.32 25.86
C SER A 324 16.35 -3.10 24.54
N LYS A 325 17.43 -3.04 23.77
CA LYS A 325 17.60 -3.80 22.53
C LYS A 325 17.28 -5.28 22.75
N GLY A 326 16.42 -5.83 21.91
CA GLY A 326 15.96 -7.22 21.97
C GLY A 326 14.68 -7.44 22.77
N GLN A 327 14.22 -6.48 23.59
CA GLN A 327 12.92 -6.59 24.26
C GLN A 327 11.76 -6.50 23.26
N GLN A 328 10.65 -7.18 23.58
CA GLN A 328 9.45 -7.13 22.77
C GLN A 328 8.54 -6.02 23.27
N LEU A 329 8.24 -5.07 22.40
CA LEU A 329 7.29 -4.00 22.64
C LEU A 329 5.93 -4.45 22.12
N MET A 330 4.98 -4.63 23.03
CA MET A 330 3.66 -5.19 22.79
C MET A 330 2.63 -4.06 22.83
N TRP A 331 1.65 -4.08 21.91
CA TRP A 331 0.48 -3.21 21.98
C TRP A 331 -0.81 -3.96 21.70
N TYR A 332 -1.85 -3.53 22.38
CA TYR A 332 -3.26 -3.79 22.09
C TYR A 332 -4.02 -2.49 22.30
N PHE A 333 -4.94 -2.15 21.40
CA PHE A 333 -5.91 -1.09 21.66
C PHE A 333 -7.21 -1.21 20.87
N THR A 334 -8.25 -0.56 21.40
CA THR A 334 -9.47 -0.22 20.69
C THR A 334 -9.69 1.29 20.71
N CYS A 335 -10.33 1.80 19.66
CA CYS A 335 -10.68 3.19 19.46
C CYS A 335 -12.09 3.27 18.87
N GLY A 336 -12.91 4.20 19.38
CA GLY A 336 -14.30 4.35 18.91
C GLY A 336 -14.46 4.81 17.46
N LYS A 337 -13.38 5.27 16.81
CA LYS A 337 -13.30 5.67 15.40
C LYS A 337 -11.92 5.28 14.86
N ASP A 338 -11.68 5.48 13.57
CA ASP A 338 -10.32 5.35 13.05
C ASP A 338 -9.33 6.26 13.79
N ILE A 339 -8.06 5.88 13.83
CA ILE A 339 -6.97 6.67 14.42
C ILE A 339 -5.69 6.43 13.64
N ASP A 340 -4.86 7.47 13.49
CA ASP A 340 -3.51 7.31 12.96
C ASP A 340 -2.62 6.78 14.10
N PHE A 341 -2.01 5.62 13.89
CA PHE A 341 -1.15 4.96 14.86
C PHE A 341 0.23 4.69 14.28
N LYS A 342 1.28 5.05 15.02
CA LYS A 342 2.69 4.80 14.68
C LYS A 342 3.53 4.60 15.93
N VAL A 343 4.70 3.99 15.77
CA VAL A 343 5.70 3.85 16.85
C VAL A 343 7.01 4.47 16.39
N LEU A 344 7.57 5.36 17.22
CA LEU A 344 8.86 6.00 16.97
C LEU A 344 9.85 5.66 18.08
N CYS A 345 11.13 5.53 17.74
CA CYS A 345 12.24 5.49 18.71
C CYS A 345 13.27 6.55 18.31
N ASN A 346 13.57 7.50 19.20
CA ASN A 346 14.52 8.59 18.93
C ASN A 346 14.23 9.34 17.61
N GLY A 347 12.95 9.51 17.27
CA GLY A 347 12.50 10.15 16.02
C GLY A 347 12.56 9.26 14.76
N LYS A 348 13.04 8.01 14.85
CA LYS A 348 13.02 7.03 13.77
C LYS A 348 11.73 6.22 13.77
N THR A 349 11.21 5.92 12.59
CA THR A 349 10.01 5.07 12.43
C THR A 349 10.32 3.61 12.76
N GLU A 350 9.66 3.06 13.78
CA GLU A 350 9.73 1.65 14.16
C GLU A 350 8.45 0.87 13.82
N TRP A 351 7.32 1.58 13.73
CA TRP A 351 6.08 1.10 13.10
C TRP A 351 5.48 2.24 12.27
N PRO A 352 5.10 1.99 11.00
CA PRO A 352 4.57 3.03 10.11
C PRO A 352 3.32 3.71 10.65
N ASN A 353 3.03 4.89 10.10
CA ASN A 353 1.75 5.54 10.34
C ASN A 353 0.64 4.88 9.53
N PHE A 354 -0.27 4.20 10.20
CA PHE A 354 -1.47 3.64 9.59
C PHE A 354 -2.73 4.26 10.18
N ARG A 355 -3.63 4.73 9.29
CA ARG A 355 -5.00 5.10 9.66
C ARG A 355 -5.87 3.88 9.80
N ILE A 356 -6.15 3.45 11.01
CA ILE A 356 -6.81 2.17 11.27
C ILE A 356 -8.07 2.32 12.11
N THR A 357 -9.12 1.58 11.75
CA THR A 357 -10.31 1.39 12.57
C THR A 357 -10.16 0.10 13.38
N THR A 358 -10.67 0.11 14.60
CA THR A 358 -10.75 -1.08 15.46
C THR A 358 -12.21 -1.47 15.74
N GLU A 359 -13.15 -1.04 14.90
CA GLU A 359 -14.59 -1.30 15.08
C GLU A 359 -14.92 -2.80 15.08
N PHE A 360 -14.16 -3.60 14.32
CA PHE A 360 -14.41 -5.03 14.14
C PHE A 360 -13.36 -5.93 14.77
N VAL A 361 -12.09 -5.52 14.68
CA VAL A 361 -10.93 -6.25 15.22
C VAL A 361 -10.06 -5.22 15.93
N PRO A 362 -9.65 -5.44 17.20
CA PRO A 362 -8.72 -4.55 17.89
C PRO A 362 -7.40 -4.45 17.13
N GLU A 363 -6.70 -3.33 17.29
CA GLU A 363 -5.33 -3.28 16.82
C GLU A 363 -4.44 -3.93 17.88
N TYR A 364 -3.60 -4.87 17.46
CA TYR A 364 -2.62 -5.49 18.33
C TYR A 364 -1.39 -5.91 17.53
N GLY A 365 -0.26 -6.01 18.20
CA GLY A 365 0.98 -6.41 17.57
C GLY A 365 2.15 -6.33 18.52
N ASN A 366 3.33 -6.56 17.95
CA ASN A 366 4.60 -6.37 18.62
C ASN A 366 5.70 -5.97 17.64
N ILE A 367 6.72 -5.32 18.16
CA ILE A 367 8.01 -5.10 17.50
C ILE A 367 9.13 -5.49 18.47
N VAL A 368 10.29 -5.83 17.92
CA VAL A 368 11.51 -6.03 18.72
C VAL A 368 12.29 -4.72 18.74
N ALA A 369 12.62 -4.24 19.94
CA ALA A 369 13.44 -3.05 20.12
C ALA A 369 14.81 -3.22 19.45
N LYS A 370 15.13 -2.41 18.43
CA LYS A 370 16.39 -2.49 17.67
C LYS A 370 17.56 -1.82 18.39
N GLU A 371 17.25 -0.83 19.22
CA GLU A 371 18.19 -0.06 20.03
C GLU A 371 17.60 0.21 21.42
N ASN A 372 18.46 0.53 22.39
CA ASN A 372 18.01 1.02 23.69
C ASN A 372 17.39 2.40 23.51
N GLY A 373 16.23 2.65 24.10
CA GLY A 373 15.61 3.96 23.99
C GLY A 373 14.21 4.07 24.55
N GLU A 374 13.63 5.24 24.33
CA GLU A 374 12.23 5.56 24.58
C GLU A 374 11.43 5.37 23.29
N TYR A 375 10.48 4.45 23.34
CA TYR A 375 9.58 4.14 22.23
C TYR A 375 8.25 4.85 22.46
N ASP A 376 7.95 5.81 21.58
CA ASP A 376 6.73 6.60 21.60
C ASP A 376 5.66 5.93 20.72
N PHE A 377 4.63 5.40 21.38
CA PHE A 377 3.39 4.94 20.76
C PHE A 377 2.48 6.14 20.57
N ILE A 378 2.34 6.57 19.32
CA ILE A 378 1.69 7.83 18.96
C ILE A 378 0.32 7.53 18.39
N PHE A 379 -0.69 8.15 19.00
CA PHE A 379 -2.05 8.19 18.51
C PHE A 379 -2.37 9.60 18.04
N ASP A 380 -2.71 9.74 16.76
CA ASP A 380 -2.83 11.02 16.06
C ASP A 380 -4.27 11.22 15.55
N ASN A 381 -4.90 12.30 16.02
CA ASN A 381 -6.23 12.75 15.61
C ASN A 381 -6.18 14.16 14.99
N THR A 382 -5.05 14.55 14.41
CA THR A 382 -4.87 15.86 13.75
C THR A 382 -5.80 16.06 12.56
N TYR A 383 -6.19 14.97 11.89
CA TYR A 383 -7.17 14.97 10.81
C TYR A 383 -8.63 15.07 11.30
N GLY A 384 -8.88 14.85 12.59
CA GLY A 384 -10.20 14.96 13.18
C GLY A 384 -10.61 16.42 13.36
N THR A 385 -11.83 16.77 12.99
CA THR A 385 -12.34 18.15 13.04
C THR A 385 -13.21 18.45 14.25
N PHE A 386 -14.07 17.51 14.67
CA PHE A 386 -15.11 17.78 15.68
C PHE A 386 -15.08 16.86 16.90
N PHE A 387 -14.61 15.62 16.76
CA PHE A 387 -14.76 14.61 17.79
C PHE A 387 -13.43 14.18 18.38
N SER A 388 -13.37 14.15 19.70
CA SER A 388 -12.32 13.44 20.42
C SER A 388 -12.48 11.92 20.23
N LYS A 389 -11.37 11.20 20.42
CA LYS A 389 -11.31 9.75 20.32
C LYS A 389 -10.84 9.19 21.66
N ASN A 390 -11.58 8.22 22.19
CA ASN A 390 -11.15 7.47 23.36
C ASN A 390 -10.45 6.22 22.88
N VAL A 391 -9.20 6.05 23.29
CA VAL A 391 -8.41 4.86 23.06
C VAL A 391 -8.30 4.11 24.38
N TYR A 392 -8.63 2.82 24.35
CA TYR A 392 -8.45 1.89 25.46
C TYR A 392 -7.32 0.94 25.08
N TYR A 393 -6.26 0.86 25.89
CA TYR A 393 -5.02 0.21 25.49
C TYR A 393 -4.34 -0.60 26.60
N ASN A 394 -3.52 -1.56 26.17
CA ASN A 394 -2.52 -2.26 26.95
C ASN A 394 -1.21 -2.22 26.14
N ILE A 395 -0.21 -1.47 26.61
CA ILE A 395 1.08 -1.29 25.93
C ILE A 395 2.18 -1.47 26.96
N TYR A 396 3.13 -2.36 26.68
CA TYR A 396 4.21 -2.70 27.61
C TYR A 396 5.42 -3.30 26.88
N ALA A 397 6.56 -3.36 27.57
CA ALA A 397 7.73 -4.10 27.12
C ALA A 397 7.82 -5.45 27.86
N LYS A 398 8.15 -6.51 27.14
CA LYS A 398 8.33 -7.89 27.61
C LYS A 398 9.78 -8.32 27.47
#